data_AF-A0A6P5S882-F1
#
_entry.id   AF-A0A6P5S882-F1
#
_cell.length_a   1.000
_cell.length_b   1.000
_cell.length_c   1.000
_cell.angle_alpha   90.00
_cell.angle_beta   90.00
_cell.angle_gamma   90.00
#
_symmetry.space_group_name_H-M   'P 1'
#
loop_
_entity.id
_entity.type
_entity.pdbx_description
1 polymer ?
#
loop_
_entity_poly.entity_id
_entity_poly.type
_entity_poly.pdbx_seq_one_letter_code
_entity_poly.pdbx_strand_id
1 'polypeptide(L)'
;MAKPVSTATSSIAQTLKRYLKKPWEITGPCADPEYKLAVPGALEYRLECPASTQVKACVPTSNPETVYDIKYYARDQRRNRAPIRRTVLKKADVEKLMKEKKTFDVSDFPPVYLTDVVEEDCNAQGGGYQK
;
A
#
# COMPACT_ATOMS: atom_id res chain seq x y z
N MET A 1 -42.96 19.80 52.56
CA MET A 1 -41.84 18.85 52.37
C MET A 1 -41.54 18.74 50.88
N ALA A 2 -40.41 19.30 50.43
CA ALA A 2 -39.99 19.24 49.02
C ALA A 2 -39.52 17.81 48.72
N LYS A 3 -40.19 17.13 47.77
CA LYS A 3 -39.75 15.81 47.31
C LYS A 3 -38.40 15.95 46.60
N PRO A 4 -37.44 15.04 46.80
CA PRO A 4 -36.09 15.18 46.28
C PRO A 4 -36.09 15.21 44.75
N VAL A 5 -35.56 16.28 44.16
CA VAL A 5 -35.38 16.51 42.71
C VAL A 5 -34.62 15.35 42.04
N SER A 6 -33.83 14.60 42.80
CA SER A 6 -33.11 13.38 42.41
C SER A 6 -34.01 12.27 41.85
N THR A 7 -35.25 12.11 42.31
CA THR A 7 -36.14 11.02 41.85
C THR A 7 -36.89 11.39 40.57
N ALA A 8 -37.05 12.69 40.28
CA ALA A 8 -37.65 13.18 39.05
C ALA A 8 -36.64 13.19 37.89
N THR A 9 -35.37 13.47 38.15
CA THR A 9 -34.31 13.40 37.14
C THR A 9 -33.96 11.96 36.75
N SER A 10 -34.04 11.01 37.68
CA SER A 10 -33.81 9.59 37.39
C SER A 10 -34.90 8.99 36.50
N SER A 11 -36.18 9.34 36.72
CA SER A 11 -37.29 8.86 35.88
C SER A 11 -37.25 9.45 34.46
N ILE A 12 -36.89 10.73 34.32
CA ILE A 12 -36.71 11.40 33.03
C ILE A 12 -35.55 10.78 32.24
N ALA A 13 -34.40 10.55 32.88
CA ALA A 13 -33.26 9.87 32.27
C ALA A 13 -33.60 8.42 31.89
N GLN A 14 -34.41 7.73 32.69
CA GLN A 14 -34.87 6.37 32.42
C GLN A 14 -35.88 6.32 31.25
N THR A 15 -36.73 7.33 31.09
CA THR A 15 -37.59 7.48 29.90
C THR A 15 -36.79 7.84 28.65
N LEU A 16 -35.81 8.75 28.72
CA LEU A 16 -34.93 9.11 27.58
C LEU A 16 -34.11 7.91 27.07
N LYS A 17 -33.61 7.06 27.97
CA LYS A 17 -32.96 5.79 27.60
C LYS A 17 -33.86 4.83 26.82
N ARG A 18 -35.19 4.91 26.99
CA ARG A 18 -36.14 4.09 26.19
C ARG A 18 -36.30 4.59 24.77
N TYR A 19 -36.08 5.89 24.52
CA TYR A 19 -36.16 6.49 23.20
C TYR A 19 -34.85 6.35 22.41
N LEU A 20 -33.70 6.20 23.09
CA LEU A 20 -32.39 5.95 22.48
C LEU A 20 -32.17 4.44 22.28
N LYS A 21 -32.70 3.90 21.18
CA LYS A 21 -32.63 2.45 20.86
C LYS A 21 -31.22 1.93 20.58
N LYS A 22 -30.29 2.81 20.20
CA LYS A 22 -28.90 2.47 19.86
C LYS A 22 -27.94 3.52 20.45
N PRO A 23 -27.64 3.45 21.76
CA PRO A 23 -26.85 4.48 22.45
C PRO A 23 -25.40 4.60 21.95
N TRP A 24 -24.88 3.59 21.26
CA TRP A 24 -23.53 3.58 20.67
C TRP A 24 -23.41 4.35 19.35
N GLU A 25 -24.50 4.89 18.80
CA GLU A 25 -24.49 5.74 17.59
C GLU A 25 -24.23 7.22 17.91
N ILE A 26 -24.01 7.58 19.18
CA ILE A 26 -23.84 8.98 19.61
C ILE A 26 -22.37 9.43 19.52
N THR A 27 -21.43 8.54 19.84
CA THR A 27 -19.99 8.84 19.82
C THR A 27 -19.18 7.62 19.44
N GLY A 28 -18.05 7.82 18.76
CA GLY A 28 -17.15 6.75 18.33
C GLY A 28 -17.36 6.37 16.86
N PRO A 29 -16.70 5.32 16.37
CA PRO A 29 -16.70 4.97 14.95
C PRO A 29 -18.10 4.75 14.37
N CYS A 30 -19.03 4.17 15.15
CA CYS A 30 -20.40 3.91 14.72
C CYS A 30 -21.27 5.17 14.55
N ALA A 31 -20.77 6.34 14.95
CA ALA A 31 -21.42 7.65 14.79
C ALA A 31 -20.86 8.45 13.61
N ASP A 32 -19.79 7.97 12.97
CA ASP A 32 -19.11 8.67 11.87
C ASP A 32 -19.85 8.45 10.54
N PRO A 33 -20.08 9.49 9.72
CA PRO A 33 -20.73 9.34 8.42
C PRO A 33 -19.98 8.42 7.43
N GLU A 34 -18.69 8.22 7.61
CA GLU A 34 -17.84 7.38 6.75
C GLU A 34 -17.86 5.90 7.17
N TYR A 35 -18.39 5.59 8.36
CA TYR A 35 -18.46 4.24 8.88
C TYR A 35 -19.44 3.36 8.11
N LYS A 36 -18.96 2.21 7.63
CA LYS A 36 -19.76 1.17 6.97
C LYS A 36 -19.67 -0.15 7.72
N LEU A 37 -20.79 -0.85 7.82
CA LEU A 37 -20.84 -2.18 8.42
C LEU A 37 -20.11 -3.20 7.52
N ALA A 38 -19.42 -4.14 8.15
CA ALA A 38 -18.59 -5.13 7.45
C ALA A 38 -19.37 -6.24 6.73
N VAL A 39 -20.67 -6.37 6.97
CA VAL A 39 -21.50 -7.44 6.40
C VAL A 39 -22.19 -6.90 5.15
N PRO A 40 -21.68 -7.19 3.94
CA PRO A 40 -22.36 -6.79 2.72
C PRO A 40 -23.66 -7.56 2.56
N GLY A 41 -24.63 -6.97 1.85
CA GLY A 41 -25.83 -7.71 1.44
C GLY A 41 -25.45 -8.89 0.54
N ALA A 42 -26.15 -10.03 0.69
CA ALA A 42 -25.93 -11.19 -0.16
C ALA A 42 -26.22 -10.91 -1.66
N LEU A 43 -27.00 -9.87 -1.95
CA LEU A 43 -27.27 -9.39 -3.31
C LEU A 43 -26.23 -8.38 -3.81
N GLU A 44 -25.33 -7.89 -2.96
CA GLU A 44 -24.37 -6.83 -3.32
C GLU A 44 -22.98 -7.42 -3.59
N TYR A 45 -22.58 -8.42 -2.79
CA TYR A 45 -21.29 -9.07 -2.91
C TYR A 45 -21.43 -10.43 -3.62
N ARG A 46 -20.65 -10.63 -4.68
CA ARG A 46 -20.55 -11.91 -5.41
C ARG A 46 -21.90 -12.39 -5.97
N LEU A 47 -22.57 -11.49 -6.70
CA LEU A 47 -23.76 -11.78 -7.50
C LEU A 47 -23.58 -12.99 -8.42
N GLU A 48 -22.38 -13.16 -8.98
CA GLU A 48 -22.01 -14.29 -9.80
C GLU A 48 -21.07 -15.24 -9.03
N CYS A 49 -21.33 -16.54 -9.16
CA CYS A 49 -20.39 -17.55 -8.69
C CYS A 49 -19.10 -17.50 -9.54
N PRO A 50 -17.90 -17.61 -8.95
CA PRO A 50 -16.63 -17.53 -9.69
C PRO A 50 -16.45 -18.57 -10.80
N ALA A 51 -17.15 -19.70 -10.69
CA ALA A 51 -17.12 -20.76 -11.70
C ALA A 51 -18.10 -20.53 -12.85
N SER A 52 -19.08 -19.62 -12.70
CA SER A 52 -20.15 -19.36 -13.67
C SER A 52 -20.27 -17.87 -13.97
N THR A 53 -19.23 -17.32 -14.57
CA THR A 53 -19.20 -15.91 -15.00
C THR A 53 -19.92 -15.73 -16.33
N GLN A 54 -20.62 -14.61 -16.50
CA GLN A 54 -21.30 -14.30 -17.78
C GLN A 54 -20.31 -13.97 -18.92
N VAL A 55 -19.10 -13.56 -18.57
CA VAL A 55 -18.05 -13.16 -19.51
C VAL A 55 -17.07 -14.31 -19.77
N LYS A 56 -16.78 -14.56 -21.05
CA LYS A 56 -15.69 -15.44 -21.46
C LYS A 56 -14.36 -14.65 -21.44
N ALA A 57 -13.54 -14.86 -20.43
CA ALA A 57 -12.22 -14.23 -20.34
C ALA A 57 -11.25 -14.85 -21.36
N CYS A 58 -10.61 -14.01 -22.19
CA CYS A 58 -9.51 -14.38 -23.08
C CYS A 58 -8.23 -13.74 -22.56
N VAL A 59 -7.43 -14.48 -21.77
CA VAL A 59 -6.20 -13.95 -21.18
C VAL A 59 -5.08 -13.96 -22.23
N PRO A 60 -4.45 -12.80 -22.54
CA PRO A 60 -3.37 -12.74 -23.51
C PRO A 60 -2.11 -13.44 -22.96
N THR A 61 -1.46 -14.25 -23.79
CA THR A 61 -0.26 -15.02 -23.40
C THR A 61 1.03 -14.45 -23.96
N SER A 62 0.97 -13.70 -25.05
CA SER A 62 2.13 -13.16 -25.77
C SER A 62 1.80 -11.78 -26.34
N ASN A 63 2.83 -10.94 -26.46
CA ASN A 63 2.69 -9.64 -27.12
C ASN A 63 2.49 -9.86 -28.64
N PRO A 64 1.66 -9.06 -29.33
CA PRO A 64 1.35 -9.22 -30.75
C PRO A 64 2.58 -9.29 -31.66
N GLU A 65 3.61 -8.51 -31.35
CA GLU A 65 4.89 -8.47 -32.08
C GLU A 65 5.63 -9.82 -32.09
N THR A 66 5.43 -10.63 -31.04
CA THR A 66 6.13 -11.91 -30.84
C THR A 66 5.31 -13.13 -31.25
N VAL A 67 4.08 -12.93 -31.73
CA VAL A 67 3.20 -14.02 -32.18
C VAL A 67 3.70 -14.59 -33.51
N TYR A 68 4.03 -13.71 -34.46
CA TYR A 68 4.51 -14.10 -35.79
C TYR A 68 6.03 -14.01 -35.92
N ASP A 69 6.70 -13.02 -35.31
CA ASP A 69 8.16 -13.01 -35.23
C ASP A 69 8.65 -13.79 -33.99
N ILE A 70 8.84 -15.08 -34.17
CA ILE A 70 9.14 -16.03 -33.09
C ILE A 70 10.64 -16.21 -32.82
N LYS A 71 11.52 -15.32 -33.31
CA LYS A 71 12.97 -15.42 -33.12
C LYS A 71 13.35 -15.44 -31.64
N TYR A 72 13.64 -16.63 -31.13
CA TYR A 72 13.89 -16.82 -29.70
C TYR A 72 15.23 -16.26 -29.23
N TYR A 73 16.30 -16.37 -30.04
CA TYR A 73 17.66 -15.97 -29.62
C TYR A 73 17.77 -14.47 -29.29
N ALA A 74 17.01 -13.61 -29.98
CA ALA A 74 16.95 -12.18 -29.69
C ALA A 74 16.16 -11.88 -28.40
N ARG A 75 15.16 -12.72 -28.09
CA ARG A 75 14.29 -12.58 -26.91
C ARG A 75 14.86 -13.23 -25.64
N ASP A 76 15.81 -14.15 -25.78
CA ASP A 76 16.38 -14.93 -24.66
C ASP A 76 17.24 -14.08 -23.72
N GLN A 77 16.58 -13.41 -22.77
CA GLN A 77 17.25 -12.61 -21.74
C GLN A 77 18.07 -13.45 -20.74
N ARG A 78 17.79 -14.76 -20.64
CA ARG A 78 18.49 -15.62 -19.69
C ARG A 78 19.93 -15.87 -20.13
N ARG A 79 20.14 -16.08 -21.43
CA ARG A 79 21.46 -16.37 -22.02
C ARG A 79 22.13 -15.15 -22.62
N ASN A 80 21.36 -14.12 -23.01
CA ASN A 80 21.88 -12.87 -23.54
C ASN A 80 22.44 -11.96 -22.44
N ARG A 81 23.45 -12.48 -21.71
CA ARG A 81 24.19 -11.75 -20.68
C ARG A 81 25.65 -11.66 -21.07
N ALA A 82 26.29 -10.55 -20.70
CA ALA A 82 27.72 -10.42 -20.93
C ALA A 82 28.48 -11.58 -20.26
N PRO A 83 29.50 -12.14 -20.92
CA PRO A 83 30.32 -13.21 -20.34
C PRO A 83 31.09 -12.68 -19.13
N ILE A 84 31.32 -13.55 -18.15
CA ILE A 84 32.09 -13.21 -16.94
C ILE A 84 33.53 -12.91 -17.34
N ARG A 85 34.01 -11.69 -17.05
CA ARG A 85 35.40 -11.28 -17.25
C ARG A 85 36.14 -11.39 -15.92
N ARG A 86 37.18 -12.22 -15.86
CA ARG A 86 38.06 -12.37 -14.69
C ARG A 86 39.44 -11.83 -15.01
N THR A 87 39.91 -10.88 -14.22
CA THR A 87 41.25 -10.29 -14.32
C THR A 87 41.97 -10.48 -12.99
N VAL A 88 43.26 -10.80 -13.02
CA VAL A 88 44.08 -10.98 -11.83
C VAL A 88 44.88 -9.70 -11.60
N LEU A 89 44.70 -9.05 -10.46
CA LEU A 89 45.48 -7.88 -10.05
C LEU A 89 46.68 -8.32 -9.22
N LYS A 90 47.89 -7.94 -9.63
CA LYS A 90 49.12 -8.16 -8.86
C LYS A 90 49.41 -6.94 -7.99
N LYS A 91 50.36 -7.08 -7.06
CA LYS A 91 50.83 -5.98 -6.19
C LYS A 91 51.19 -4.71 -6.97
N ALA A 92 51.93 -4.86 -8.08
CA ALA A 92 52.33 -3.73 -8.92
C ALA A 92 51.13 -2.96 -9.52
N ASP A 93 50.06 -3.66 -9.89
CA ASP A 93 48.85 -3.05 -10.45
C ASP A 93 48.10 -2.24 -9.38
N VAL A 94 48.02 -2.77 -8.16
CA VAL A 94 47.38 -2.10 -7.03
C VAL A 94 48.17 -0.86 -6.59
N GLU A 95 49.49 -0.96 -6.50
CA GLU A 95 50.35 0.19 -6.18
C GLU A 95 50.25 1.30 -7.22
N LYS A 96 50.10 0.95 -8.50
CA LYS A 96 49.84 1.90 -9.58
C LYS A 96 48.48 2.59 -9.40
N LEU A 97 47.41 1.84 -9.15
CA LEU A 97 46.07 2.40 -8.91
C LEU A 97 46.03 3.35 -7.71
N MET A 98 46.74 3.02 -6.62
CA MET A 98 46.84 3.91 -5.45
C MET A 98 47.62 5.20 -5.76
N LYS A 99 48.66 5.13 -6.60
CA LYS A 99 49.40 6.33 -7.03
C LYS A 99 48.56 7.21 -7.95
N GLU A 100 47.73 6.61 -8.80
CA GLU A 100 46.81 7.31 -9.70
C GLU A 100 45.67 8.00 -8.93
N LYS A 101 45.02 7.31 -7.98
CA LYS A 101 43.96 7.86 -7.11
C LYS A 101 44.53 8.39 -5.78
N LYS A 102 45.28 9.48 -5.84
CA LYS A 102 45.93 10.07 -4.65
C LYS A 102 45.01 10.99 -3.83
N THR A 103 44.01 11.59 -4.45
CA THR A 103 43.07 12.52 -3.82
C THR A 103 41.64 12.07 -4.13
N PHE A 104 40.73 12.29 -3.17
CA PHE A 104 39.31 12.03 -3.34
C PHE A 104 38.57 13.35 -3.41
N ASP A 105 37.75 13.51 -4.44
CA ASP A 105 36.76 14.59 -4.48
C ASP A 105 35.49 14.16 -3.72
N VAL A 106 34.64 15.12 -3.37
CA VAL A 106 33.38 14.85 -2.65
C VAL A 106 32.48 13.88 -3.45
N SER A 107 32.51 13.93 -4.78
CA SER A 107 31.74 13.02 -5.65
C SER A 107 32.29 11.59 -5.74
N ASP A 108 33.53 11.34 -5.28
CA ASP A 108 34.09 9.98 -5.25
C ASP A 108 33.49 9.14 -4.11
N PHE A 109 32.86 9.78 -3.14
CA PHE A 109 32.21 9.08 -2.02
C PHE A 109 30.83 8.57 -2.44
N PRO A 110 30.46 7.34 -2.01
CA PRO A 110 29.13 6.82 -2.28
C PRO A 110 28.07 7.75 -1.66
N PRO A 111 26.98 8.06 -2.39
CA PRO A 111 25.94 8.93 -1.87
C PRO A 111 25.29 8.28 -0.65
N VAL A 112 25.01 9.09 0.37
CA VAL A 112 24.28 8.65 1.56
C VAL A 112 22.80 8.57 1.24
N TYR A 113 22.15 7.47 1.62
CA TYR A 113 20.69 7.38 1.62
C TYR A 113 20.16 8.13 2.84
N LEU A 114 19.85 9.41 2.66
CA LEU A 114 19.27 10.26 3.72
C LEU A 114 17.75 10.06 3.75
N THR A 115 17.23 9.72 4.92
CA THR A 115 15.79 9.71 5.19
C THR A 115 15.42 11.02 5.86
N ASP A 116 14.42 11.70 5.32
CA ASP A 116 13.89 12.92 5.92
C ASP A 116 13.08 12.60 7.18
N VAL A 117 13.07 13.53 8.14
CA VAL A 117 12.11 13.49 9.26
C VAL A 117 10.77 13.96 8.69
N VAL A 118 9.82 13.04 8.57
CA VAL A 118 8.48 13.31 8.07
C VAL A 118 7.53 13.46 9.24
N GLU A 119 6.75 14.54 9.25
CA GLU A 119 5.60 14.68 10.14
C GLU A 119 4.38 14.09 9.42
N GLU A 120 3.89 12.97 9.91
CA GLU A 120 2.72 12.31 9.34
C GLU A 120 1.44 12.92 9.92
N ASP A 121 0.50 13.27 9.04
CA ASP A 121 -0.84 13.71 9.40
C ASP A 121 -1.87 12.77 8.75
N CYS A 122 -2.90 12.40 9.52
CA CYS A 122 -3.81 11.31 9.20
C CYS A 122 -4.62 11.57 7.92
N ASN A 123 -4.90 12.83 7.59
CA ASN A 123 -5.74 13.22 6.45
C ASN A 123 -5.04 14.14 5.45
N ALA A 124 -3.71 14.31 5.53
CA ALA A 124 -2.99 15.29 4.71
C ALA A 124 -2.94 14.96 3.22
N GLN A 125 -2.86 13.68 2.85
CA GLN A 125 -2.85 13.26 1.45
C GLN A 125 -4.26 12.97 0.96
N GLY A 126 -4.73 13.77 -0.01
CA GLY A 126 -6.05 13.56 -0.62
C GLY A 126 -7.24 13.71 0.34
N GLY A 127 -7.04 14.31 1.52
CA GLY A 127 -8.07 14.37 2.56
C GLY A 127 -8.27 13.04 3.29
N GLY A 128 -7.29 12.13 3.29
CA GLY A 128 -7.41 10.78 3.85
C GLY A 128 -7.93 9.73 2.86
N TYR A 129 -8.26 10.12 1.63
CA TYR A 129 -8.79 9.24 0.59
C TYR A 129 -7.91 9.22 -0.67
N GLN A 130 -7.42 8.04 -1.04
CA GLN A 130 -6.71 7.82 -2.30
C GLN A 130 -7.71 7.56 -3.43
N LYS A 131 -7.65 8.39 -4.48
CA LYS A 131 -8.36 8.14 -5.75
C LYS A 131 -7.64 7.11 -6.61
#